data_AF-A0A327TMC6-F1
#
_entry.id   AF-A0A327TMC6-F1
#
_cell.length_a   1.000
_cell.length_b   1.000
_cell.length_c   1.000
_cell.angle_alpha   90.00
_cell.angle_beta   90.00
_cell.angle_gamma   90.00
#
_symmetry.space_group_name_H-M   'P 1'
#
loop_
_entity.id
_entity.type
_entity.pdbx_description
1 polymer ?
#
loop_
_entity_poly.entity_id
_entity_poly.type
_entity_poly.pdbx_seq_one_letter_code
_entity_poly.pdbx_strand_id
1 'polypeptide(L)'
;MSEHHEYLIRDRADAELALARVELAHRQEELLAALTAGGPAPAGFDPEQLRVQAAGLLAKRRETVGHLMPELPDLLGPDFAPLFDRYAAARPLTGGYRADARAFAEWALDGGPAADWQPALRRLLRPAASRWSRLLPRRDRAAKAHP
;
A
#
# COMPACT_ATOMS: atom_id res chain seq x y z
N MET A 1 25.05 -26.68 -5.56
CA MET A 1 24.51 -26.14 -4.30
C MET A 1 25.70 -25.64 -3.50
N SER A 2 26.02 -24.35 -3.64
CA SER A 2 27.30 -23.76 -3.21
C SER A 2 27.42 -23.68 -1.69
N GLU A 3 28.64 -23.93 -1.21
CA GLU A 3 29.17 -24.03 0.17
C GLU A 3 28.78 -22.93 1.18
N HIS A 4 27.94 -21.96 0.83
CA HIS A 4 27.55 -20.85 1.71
C HIS A 4 26.49 -21.20 2.78
N HIS A 5 25.81 -22.34 2.67
CA HIS A 5 24.82 -22.76 3.68
C HIS A 5 25.43 -23.58 4.82
N GLU A 6 26.68 -24.04 4.66
CA GLU A 6 27.34 -24.94 5.61
C GLU A 6 28.01 -24.18 6.78
N TYR A 7 28.17 -22.86 6.66
CA TYR A 7 28.85 -22.03 7.66
C TYR A 7 27.92 -21.43 8.74
N LEU A 8 26.60 -21.60 8.62
CA LEU A 8 25.61 -20.95 9.50
C LEU A 8 25.16 -21.78 10.71
N ILE A 9 25.61 -23.03 10.83
CA ILE A 9 25.22 -23.90 11.95
C ILE A 9 26.49 -24.50 12.55
N ARG A 10 27.17 -23.73 13.41
CA ARG A 10 28.38 -24.19 14.10
C ARG A 10 28.05 -24.88 15.44
N ASP A 11 26.89 -24.57 16.03
CA ASP A 11 26.31 -25.20 17.22
C ASP A 11 24.76 -25.22 17.15
N ARG A 12 24.11 -26.12 17.89
CA ARG A 12 22.64 -26.23 18.02
C ARG A 12 22.00 -24.91 18.42
N ALA A 13 22.67 -24.12 19.26
CA ALA A 13 22.21 -22.80 19.67
C ALA A 13 22.10 -21.82 18.48
N ASP A 14 23.01 -21.87 17.51
CA ASP A 14 22.94 -21.04 16.31
C ASP A 14 21.76 -21.44 15.41
N ALA A 15 21.48 -22.74 15.30
CA ALA A 15 20.33 -23.26 14.57
C ALA A 15 19.01 -22.81 15.21
N GLU A 16 18.91 -22.89 16.54
CA GLU A 16 17.73 -22.46 17.31
C GLU A 16 17.51 -20.95 17.17
N LEU A 17 18.58 -20.14 17.21
CA LEU A 17 18.50 -18.70 16.97
C LEU A 17 18.06 -18.37 15.53
N ALA A 18 18.57 -19.09 14.53
CA ALA A 18 18.17 -18.91 13.15
C ALA A 18 16.68 -19.21 12.94
N LEU A 19 16.17 -20.29 13.54
CA LEU A 19 14.75 -20.66 13.50
C LEU A 19 13.88 -19.61 14.21
N ALA A 20 14.29 -19.12 15.39
CA ALA A 20 13.57 -18.08 16.11
C ALA A 20 13.46 -16.77 15.32
N ARG A 21 14.50 -16.40 14.55
CA ARG A 21 14.47 -15.22 13.67
C ARG A 21 13.49 -15.39 12.51
N VAL A 22 13.44 -16.57 11.90
CA VAL A 22 12.49 -16.89 10.82
C VAL A 22 11.06 -16.84 11.34
N GLU A 23 10.78 -17.41 12.51
CA GLU A 23 9.46 -17.34 13.12
C GLU A 23 9.05 -15.89 13.43
N LEU A 24 9.95 -15.09 14.00
CA LEU A 24 9.67 -13.68 14.28
C LEU A 24 9.37 -12.91 12.99
N ALA A 25 10.14 -13.14 11.92
CA ALA A 25 9.90 -12.49 10.63
C ALA A 25 8.52 -12.82 10.06
N HIS A 26 8.09 -14.10 10.14
CA HIS A 26 6.74 -14.50 9.73
C HIS A 26 5.65 -13.83 10.57
N ARG A 27 5.79 -13.77 11.90
CA ARG A 27 4.82 -13.08 12.76
C ARG A 27 4.75 -11.57 12.48
N GLN A 28 5.89 -10.95 12.17
CA GLN A 28 5.94 -9.54 11.76
C GLN A 28 5.23 -9.32 10.43
N GLU A 29 5.41 -10.22 9.46
CA GLU A 29 4.71 -10.18 8.18
C GLU A 29 3.19 -10.33 8.35
N GLU A 30 2.73 -11.28 9.17
CA GLU A 30 1.31 -11.44 9.50
C GLU A 30 0.71 -10.17 10.11
N LEU A 31 1.42 -9.54 11.06
CA LEU A 31 0.98 -8.29 11.68
C LEU A 31 0.90 -7.15 10.66
N LEU A 32 1.90 -7.01 9.79
CA LEU A 32 1.90 -6.01 8.73
C LEU A 32 0.75 -6.24 7.73
N ALA A 33 0.49 -7.49 7.37
CA ALA A 33 -0.63 -7.85 6.50
C ALA A 33 -1.98 -7.50 7.14
N ALA A 34 -2.17 -7.78 8.43
CA ALA A 34 -3.37 -7.42 9.16
C ALA A 34 -3.59 -5.89 9.19
N LEU A 35 -2.53 -5.12 9.43
CA LEU A 35 -2.60 -3.66 9.54
C LEU A 35 -2.76 -2.93 8.20
N THR A 36 -2.25 -3.49 7.10
CA THR A 36 -2.10 -2.75 5.84
C THR A 36 -2.80 -3.38 4.63
N ALA A 37 -3.16 -4.65 4.71
CA ALA A 37 -3.70 -5.44 3.60
C ALA A 37 -4.99 -6.20 3.95
N GLY A 38 -5.56 -5.99 5.14
CA GLY A 38 -6.79 -6.66 5.57
C GLY A 38 -6.60 -8.15 5.90
N GLY A 39 -5.39 -8.55 6.26
CA GLY A 39 -5.10 -9.91 6.75
C GLY A 39 -5.81 -10.23 8.09
N PRO A 40 -5.91 -11.50 8.46
CA PRO A 40 -6.49 -11.90 9.75
C PRO A 40 -5.65 -11.39 10.92
N ALA A 41 -6.28 -11.18 12.07
CA ALA A 41 -5.58 -10.83 13.31
C ALA A 41 -4.63 -11.99 13.72
N PRO A 42 -3.30 -11.74 13.87
CA PRO A 42 -2.38 -12.78 14.29
C PRO A 42 -2.63 -13.20 15.74
N ALA A 43 -2.29 -14.45 16.07
CA ALA A 43 -2.46 -14.97 17.43
C ALA A 43 -1.74 -14.09 18.47
N GLY A 44 -2.43 -13.79 19.57
CA GLY A 44 -1.90 -12.96 20.66
C GLY A 44 -2.16 -11.45 20.50
N PHE A 45 -2.72 -11.00 19.37
CA PHE A 45 -3.17 -9.63 19.19
C PHE A 45 -4.68 -9.50 19.39
N ASP A 46 -5.10 -8.36 19.95
CA ASP A 46 -6.51 -8.00 20.05
C ASP A 46 -7.04 -7.55 18.67
N PRO A 47 -8.03 -8.25 18.08
CA PRO A 47 -8.57 -7.91 16.77
C PRO A 47 -9.20 -6.52 16.70
N GLU A 48 -9.76 -6.02 17.82
CA GLU A 48 -10.38 -4.69 17.87
C GLU A 48 -9.31 -3.60 17.80
N GLN A 49 -8.25 -3.74 18.60
CA GLN A 49 -7.13 -2.80 18.57
C GLN A 49 -6.47 -2.76 17.20
N LEU A 50 -6.26 -3.92 16.55
CA LEU A 50 -5.72 -3.96 15.19
C LEU A 50 -6.62 -3.24 14.19
N ARG A 51 -7.93 -3.37 14.30
CA ARG A 51 -8.89 -2.66 13.44
C ARG A 51 -8.79 -1.14 13.62
N VAL A 52 -8.65 -0.66 14.85
CA VAL A 52 -8.44 0.78 15.15
C VAL A 52 -7.13 1.27 14.53
N GLN A 53 -6.03 0.51 14.70
CA GLN A 53 -4.73 0.88 14.13
C GLN A 53 -4.76 0.88 12.59
N ALA A 54 -5.36 -0.13 11.98
CA ALA A 54 -5.53 -0.22 10.52
C ALA A 54 -6.33 0.98 9.98
N ALA A 55 -7.41 1.38 10.66
CA ALA A 55 -8.17 2.58 10.30
C ALA A 55 -7.33 3.86 10.41
N GLY A 56 -6.50 3.98 11.45
CA GLY A 56 -5.56 5.10 11.61
C GLY A 56 -4.52 5.17 10.49
N LEU A 57 -3.93 4.04 10.12
CA LEU A 57 -2.98 3.94 9.01
C LEU A 57 -3.62 4.29 7.67
N LEU A 58 -4.85 3.80 7.43
CA LEU A 58 -5.63 4.15 6.23
C LEU A 58 -5.90 5.66 6.17
N ALA A 59 -6.36 6.25 7.28
CA ALA A 59 -6.59 7.69 7.37
C ALA A 59 -5.30 8.48 7.09
N LYS A 60 -4.16 8.03 7.61
CA LYS A 60 -2.87 8.69 7.37
C LYS A 60 -2.43 8.61 5.92
N ARG A 61 -2.63 7.46 5.28
CA ARG A 61 -2.34 7.27 3.85
C ARG A 61 -3.19 8.22 3.00
N ARG A 62 -4.50 8.30 3.29
CA ARG A 62 -5.44 9.20 2.61
C ARG A 62 -5.05 10.67 2.78
N GLU A 63 -4.76 11.10 4.02
CA GLU A 63 -4.29 12.46 4.33
C GLU A 63 -3.02 12.80 3.54
N THR A 64 -2.04 11.88 3.54
CA THR A 64 -0.78 12.07 2.82
C THR A 64 -1.00 12.22 1.32
N VAL A 65 -1.88 11.40 0.72
CA VAL A 65 -2.26 11.53 -0.69
C VAL A 65 -2.95 12.87 -0.96
N GLY A 66 -3.88 13.28 -0.10
CA GLY A 66 -4.57 14.57 -0.21
C GLY A 66 -3.61 15.76 -0.14
N HIS A 67 -2.62 15.73 0.75
CA HIS A 67 -1.59 16.77 0.83
C HIS A 67 -0.66 16.78 -0.38
N LEU A 68 -0.32 15.59 -0.90
CA LEU A 68 0.59 15.45 -2.04
C LEU A 68 -0.06 15.85 -3.37
N MET A 69 -1.39 15.66 -3.48
CA MET A 69 -2.18 16.02 -4.65
C MET A 69 -3.51 16.67 -4.23
N PRO A 70 -3.48 17.96 -3.82
CA PRO A 70 -4.66 18.68 -3.33
C PRO A 70 -5.81 18.73 -4.35
N GLU A 71 -5.52 18.64 -5.64
CA GLU A 71 -6.55 18.61 -6.68
C GLU A 71 -7.48 17.41 -6.58
N LEU A 72 -7.06 16.30 -5.95
CA LEU A 72 -7.93 15.14 -5.76
C LEU A 72 -9.06 15.42 -4.76
N PRO A 73 -8.79 15.79 -3.49
CA PRO A 73 -9.86 16.15 -2.57
C PRO A 73 -10.66 17.38 -3.04
N ASP A 74 -10.04 18.37 -3.70
CA ASP A 74 -10.77 19.53 -4.24
C ASP A 74 -11.80 19.12 -5.31
N LEU A 75 -11.44 18.15 -6.15
CA LEU A 75 -12.24 17.73 -7.30
C LEU A 75 -13.28 16.66 -6.94
N LEU A 76 -12.91 15.69 -6.11
CA LEU A 76 -13.81 14.62 -5.66
C LEU A 76 -14.71 15.09 -4.50
N GLY A 77 -14.29 16.13 -3.77
CA GLY A 77 -15.03 16.70 -2.65
C GLY A 77 -15.44 15.63 -1.62
N PRO A 78 -16.74 15.53 -1.27
CA PRO A 78 -17.22 14.56 -0.29
C PRO A 78 -17.00 13.10 -0.71
N ASP A 79 -16.82 12.81 -2.00
CA ASP A 79 -16.57 11.45 -2.48
C ASP A 79 -15.12 10.99 -2.24
N PHE A 80 -14.18 11.91 -1.98
CA PHE A 80 -12.75 11.59 -1.88
C PHE A 80 -12.47 10.52 -0.81
N ALA A 81 -12.96 10.74 0.42
CA ALA A 81 -12.72 9.81 1.52
C ALA A 81 -13.34 8.42 1.30
N PRO A 82 -14.65 8.27 1.02
CA PRO A 82 -15.24 6.96 0.80
C PRO A 82 -14.68 6.24 -0.43
N LEU A 83 -14.29 6.96 -1.49
CA LEU A 83 -13.61 6.34 -2.63
C LEU A 83 -12.22 5.83 -2.26
N PHE A 84 -11.44 6.63 -1.53
CA PHE A 84 -10.08 6.26 -1.16
C PHE A 84 -10.07 5.06 -0.20
N ASP A 85 -10.99 5.01 0.76
CA ASP A 85 -11.10 3.89 1.70
C ASP A 85 -11.45 2.58 0.95
N ARG A 86 -12.39 2.63 -0.02
CA ARG A 86 -12.71 1.48 -0.89
C ARG A 86 -11.53 1.06 -1.78
N TYR A 87 -10.82 2.03 -2.34
CA TYR A 87 -9.63 1.77 -3.15
C TYR A 87 -8.57 1.01 -2.36
N ALA A 88 -8.26 1.50 -1.16
CA ALA A 88 -7.15 1.04 -0.33
C ALA A 88 -7.44 -0.30 0.37
N ALA A 89 -8.71 -0.62 0.64
CA ALA A 89 -9.11 -1.87 1.32
C ALA A 89 -8.58 -3.15 0.66
N ALA A 90 -8.35 -3.14 -0.65
CA ALA A 90 -7.83 -4.29 -1.41
C ALA A 90 -6.44 -4.02 -2.03
N ARG A 91 -5.78 -2.92 -1.68
CA ARG A 91 -4.55 -2.45 -2.38
C ARG A 91 -3.51 -1.95 -1.38
N PRO A 92 -2.57 -2.81 -0.97
CA PRO A 92 -1.42 -2.40 -0.16
C PRO A 92 -0.59 -1.31 -0.83
N LEU A 93 0.08 -0.47 -0.04
CA LEU A 93 0.96 0.58 -0.55
C LEU A 93 2.32 -0.01 -0.97
N THR A 94 2.56 -0.16 -2.28
CA THR A 94 3.78 -0.83 -2.81
C THR A 94 4.74 0.09 -3.55
N GLY A 95 4.26 1.23 -4.10
CA GLY A 95 5.04 2.12 -4.98
C GLY A 95 5.27 3.54 -4.43
N GLY A 96 5.01 3.75 -3.14
CA GLY A 96 5.04 5.07 -2.48
C GLY A 96 3.85 5.97 -2.81
N TYR A 97 3.70 7.06 -2.07
CA TYR A 97 2.49 7.90 -2.07
C TYR A 97 2.16 8.56 -3.42
N ARG A 98 3.17 8.83 -4.26
CA ARG A 98 2.95 9.44 -5.59
C ARG A 98 2.35 8.46 -6.59
N ALA A 99 2.88 7.25 -6.63
CA ALA A 99 2.31 6.18 -7.44
C ALA A 99 0.92 5.81 -6.95
N ASP A 100 0.73 5.80 -5.63
CA ASP A 100 -0.53 5.48 -4.99
C ASP A 100 -1.64 6.49 -5.30
N ALA A 101 -1.34 7.78 -5.20
CA ALA A 101 -2.28 8.83 -5.57
C ALA A 101 -2.75 8.68 -7.04
N ARG A 102 -1.84 8.27 -7.94
CA ARG A 102 -2.16 8.09 -9.36
C ARG A 102 -3.02 6.85 -9.57
N ALA A 103 -2.66 5.74 -8.93
CA ALA A 103 -3.41 4.51 -8.99
C ALA A 103 -4.82 4.67 -8.41
N PHE A 104 -4.97 5.44 -7.32
CA PHE A 104 -6.26 5.84 -6.79
C PHE A 104 -7.09 6.63 -7.81
N ALA A 105 -6.49 7.66 -8.43
CA ALA A 105 -7.18 8.47 -9.43
C ALA A 105 -7.61 7.66 -10.67
N GLU A 106 -6.76 6.76 -11.15
CA GLU A 106 -7.09 5.82 -12.24
C GLU A 106 -8.24 4.88 -11.83
N TRP A 107 -8.16 4.28 -10.64
CA TRP A 107 -9.20 3.41 -10.11
C TRP A 107 -10.55 4.13 -9.93
N ALA A 108 -10.54 5.35 -9.41
CA ALA A 108 -11.74 6.15 -9.22
C ALA A 108 -12.37 6.47 -10.59
N LEU A 109 -11.57 6.87 -11.57
CA LEU A 109 -12.04 7.17 -12.93
C LEU A 109 -12.77 5.96 -13.57
N ASP A 110 -12.26 4.76 -13.36
CA ASP A 110 -12.84 3.52 -13.88
C ASP A 110 -14.13 3.13 -13.14
N GLY A 111 -14.19 3.37 -11.82
CA GLY A 111 -15.33 3.02 -10.97
C GLY A 111 -16.48 4.03 -10.97
N GLY A 112 -16.28 5.24 -11.50
CA GLY A 112 -17.25 6.34 -11.47
C GLY A 112 -17.57 6.95 -12.83
N PRO A 113 -17.97 6.18 -13.86
CA PRO A 113 -18.17 6.70 -15.22
C PRO A 113 -19.26 7.78 -15.34
N ALA A 114 -20.22 7.79 -14.41
CA ALA A 114 -21.33 8.75 -14.36
C ALA A 114 -21.18 9.82 -13.26
N ALA A 115 -20.03 9.88 -12.57
CA ALA A 115 -19.83 10.86 -11.52
C ALA A 115 -19.55 12.26 -12.10
N ASP A 116 -20.05 13.31 -11.45
CA ASP A 116 -19.90 14.70 -11.92
C ASP A 116 -18.44 15.14 -12.02
N TRP A 117 -17.57 14.58 -11.15
CA TRP A 117 -16.14 14.86 -11.16
C TRP A 117 -15.36 14.11 -12.25
N GLN A 118 -15.97 13.12 -12.92
CA GLN A 118 -15.31 12.23 -13.87
C GLN A 118 -14.61 12.96 -15.03
N PRO A 119 -15.25 13.94 -15.71
CA PRO A 119 -14.60 14.62 -16.84
C PRO A 119 -13.38 15.44 -16.39
N ALA A 120 -13.44 16.02 -15.19
CA ALA A 120 -12.36 16.80 -14.62
C ALA A 120 -11.20 15.87 -14.19
N LEU A 121 -11.48 14.73 -13.56
CA LEU A 121 -10.47 13.75 -13.17
C LEU A 121 -9.76 13.16 -14.41
N ARG A 122 -10.53 12.87 -15.46
CA ARG A 122 -9.99 12.43 -16.75
C ARG A 122 -9.01 13.45 -17.34
N ARG A 123 -9.32 14.74 -17.24
CA ARG A 123 -8.43 15.82 -17.70
C ARG A 123 -7.17 15.91 -16.84
N LEU A 124 -7.28 15.79 -15.52
CA LEU A 124 -6.16 15.82 -14.58
C LEU A 124 -5.13 14.71 -14.86
N LEU A 125 -5.60 13.52 -15.28
CA LEU A 125 -4.76 12.37 -15.60
C LEU A 125 -4.07 12.45 -16.97
N ARG A 126 -4.40 13.44 -17.83
CA ARG A 126 -3.74 13.59 -19.14
C ARG A 126 -2.29 14.04 -18.98
N PRO A 127 -1.31 13.44 -19.70
CA PRO A 127 0.11 13.75 -19.53
C PRO A 127 0.47 15.24 -19.62
N ALA A 128 -0.17 15.99 -20.53
CA ALA A 128 0.11 17.41 -20.74
C ALA A 128 -0.48 18.36 -19.67
N ALA A 129 -1.53 17.94 -18.96
CA ALA A 129 -2.22 18.73 -17.93
C ALA A 129 -1.70 18.43 -16.52
N SER A 130 -0.75 17.51 -16.41
CA SER A 130 -0.57 16.73 -15.21
C SER A 130 0.65 17.21 -14.42
N ARG A 131 0.43 17.80 -13.24
CA ARG A 131 1.49 17.94 -12.21
C ARG A 131 2.15 16.59 -11.89
N TRP A 132 1.47 15.48 -12.17
CA TRP A 132 2.00 14.12 -12.03
C TRP A 132 3.21 13.84 -12.92
N SER A 133 3.35 14.52 -14.07
CA SER A 133 4.51 14.36 -14.97
C SER A 133 5.85 14.76 -14.32
N ARG A 134 5.84 15.70 -13.36
CA ARG A 134 7.04 16.16 -12.64
C ARG A 134 7.32 15.37 -11.37
N LEU A 135 6.40 14.49 -10.97
CA LEU A 135 6.37 13.88 -9.64
C LEU A 135 6.47 12.35 -9.69
N LEU A 136 6.21 11.71 -10.83
CA LEU A 136 6.34 10.26 -10.94
C LEU A 136 7.75 9.88 -11.40
N PRO A 137 8.41 8.89 -10.77
CA PRO A 137 9.53 8.24 -11.41
C PRO A 137 9.05 7.62 -12.73
N ARG A 138 9.92 7.65 -13.75
CA ARG A 138 9.66 6.94 -15.02
C ARG A 138 9.35 5.49 -14.67
N ARG A 139 8.25 4.95 -15.22
CA ARG A 139 7.84 3.56 -14.98
C ARG A 139 9.00 2.61 -15.31
N ASP A 140 9.64 2.05 -14.30
CA ASP A 140 10.40 0.82 -14.47
C ASP A 140 9.41 -0.33 -14.58
N ARG A 141 9.23 -0.82 -15.81
CA ARG A 141 8.66 -2.14 -16.05
C ARG A 141 9.68 -3.18 -15.53
N ALA A 142 9.55 -3.61 -14.29
CA ALA A 142 9.87 -4.97 -13.86
C ALA A 142 9.64 -5.15 -12.35
N ALA A 143 8.41 -5.48 -11.97
CA ALA A 143 8.25 -6.45 -10.89
C ALA A 143 8.25 -7.82 -11.55
N LYS A 144 9.44 -8.41 -11.72
CA LYS A 144 9.56 -9.85 -11.94
C LYS A 144 9.07 -10.52 -10.65
N ALA A 145 8.15 -11.46 -10.80
CA ALA A 145 7.77 -12.41 -9.77
C ALA A 145 9.03 -13.01 -9.15
N HIS A 146 9.11 -13.00 -7.82
CA HIS A 146 10.11 -13.76 -7.11
C HIS A 146 9.64 -15.22 -7.04
N PRO A 147 10.50 -16.19 -7.37
CA PRO A 147 10.18 -17.62 -7.35
C PRO A 147 9.94 -18.17 -5.94
#